data_AF-A0A2G5SZZ8-F1
#
_entry.id   AF-A0A2G5SZZ8-F1
#
_cell.length_a   1.000
_cell.length_b   1.000
_cell.length_c   1.000
_cell.angle_alpha   90.00
_cell.angle_beta   90.00
_cell.angle_gamma   90.00
#
_symmetry.space_group_name_H-M   'P 1'
#
loop_
_entity.id
_entity.type
_entity.pdbx_description
1 polymer ?
#
loop_
_entity_poly.entity_id
_entity_poly.type
_entity_poly.pdbx_seq_one_letter_code
_entity_poly.pdbx_strand_id
1 'polypeptide(L)'
;MSSTIATDCPQTAEAAAEIQSRVQMLRERHSTAVEAHQKTEDSLKKLQQKYMKNNANIESLTNLLDCESCPQQKEILKKCIRKQKTARTKILKNEKEVLKVAKRTRYVMEEAKATWWSEAQAMWNFQVMCANAGNGDIWQSNWTF
;
A
#
# COMPACT_ATOMS: atom_id res chain seq x y z
N MET A 1 23.06 -15.49 55.05
CA MET A 1 22.28 -14.27 54.76
C MET A 1 22.22 -14.15 53.25
N SER A 2 21.14 -14.67 52.64
CA SER A 2 20.95 -14.59 51.19
C SER A 2 20.56 -13.16 50.84
N SER A 3 21.45 -12.47 50.15
CA SER A 3 21.18 -11.14 49.60
C SER A 3 20.28 -11.33 48.40
N THR A 4 18.98 -11.03 48.57
CA THR A 4 18.03 -10.88 47.47
C THR A 4 18.46 -9.65 46.67
N ILE A 5 19.23 -9.87 45.61
CA ILE A 5 19.41 -8.85 44.58
C ILE A 5 18.05 -8.79 43.88
N ALA A 6 17.21 -7.86 44.32
CA ALA A 6 16.12 -7.37 43.49
C ALA A 6 16.77 -7.00 42.16
N THR A 7 16.50 -7.78 41.12
CA THR A 7 16.77 -7.35 39.76
C THR A 7 15.64 -6.37 39.44
N ASP A 8 15.66 -5.23 40.12
CA ASP A 8 14.91 -4.05 39.73
C ASP A 8 15.26 -3.84 38.27
N CYS A 9 14.28 -3.84 37.37
CA CYS A 9 14.48 -3.64 35.94
C CYS A 9 15.07 -2.23 35.76
N PRO A 10 16.41 -2.03 35.69
CA PRO A 10 16.98 -0.72 35.90
C PRO A 10 17.34 -0.18 34.52
N GLN A 11 16.32 0.10 33.68
CA GLN A 11 16.43 0.71 32.35
C GLN A 11 15.05 0.79 31.66
N THR A 12 14.41 1.92 31.35
CA THR A 12 14.07 3.18 32.03
C THR A 12 12.70 3.58 31.46
N ALA A 13 11.83 4.27 32.20
CA ALA A 13 10.59 4.85 31.63
C ALA A 13 10.88 5.71 30.36
N GLU A 14 12.08 6.27 30.29
CA GLU A 14 12.66 6.98 29.16
C GLU A 14 12.85 6.08 27.92
N ALA A 15 13.45 4.89 28.05
CA ALA A 15 13.57 3.94 26.94
C ALA A 15 12.20 3.46 26.43
N ALA A 16 11.24 3.24 27.35
CA ALA A 16 9.88 2.89 26.97
C ALA A 16 9.17 4.03 26.22
N ALA A 17 9.35 5.28 26.67
CA ALA A 17 8.83 6.47 26.00
C ALA A 17 9.49 6.70 24.62
N GLU A 18 10.79 6.45 24.49
CA GLU A 18 11.51 6.53 23.22
C GLU A 18 11.00 5.49 22.21
N ILE A 19 10.86 4.23 22.63
CA ILE A 19 10.30 3.16 21.79
C ILE A 19 8.85 3.49 21.40
N GLN A 20 8.03 3.96 22.34
CA GLN A 20 6.65 4.34 22.07
C GLN A 20 6.57 5.50 21.05
N SER A 21 7.41 6.52 21.21
CA SER A 21 7.53 7.64 20.26
C SER A 21 7.92 7.14 18.87
N ARG A 22 8.90 6.23 18.79
CA ARG A 22 9.34 5.63 17.52
C ARG A 22 8.25 4.80 16.87
N VAL A 23 7.53 3.98 17.63
CA VAL A 23 6.38 3.20 17.14
C VAL A 23 5.29 4.11 16.59
N GLN A 24 4.98 5.22 17.27
CA GLN A 24 3.98 6.19 16.81
C GLN A 24 4.41 6.87 15.50
N MET A 25 5.66 7.33 15.40
CA MET A 25 6.20 7.89 14.17
C MET A 25 6.15 6.89 13.00
N LEU A 26 6.50 5.63 13.24
CA LEU A 26 6.46 4.57 12.23
C LEU A 26 5.03 4.24 11.81
N ARG A 27 4.08 4.27 12.74
CA ARG A 27 2.65 4.12 12.45
C ARG A 27 2.16 5.22 11.52
N GLU A 28 2.54 6.47 11.78
CA GLU A 28 2.20 7.61 10.92
C GLU A 28 2.78 7.47 9.52
N ARG A 29 4.07 7.09 9.42
CA ARG A 29 4.71 6.80 8.12
C ARG A 29 3.99 5.69 7.35
N HIS A 30 3.62 4.61 8.04
CA HIS A 30 2.85 3.52 7.43
C HIS A 30 1.47 4.02 6.95
N SER A 31 0.77 4.82 7.75
CA SER A 31 -0.51 5.42 7.37
C SER A 31 -0.39 6.27 6.10
N THR A 32 0.62 7.15 6.03
CA THR A 32 0.89 7.96 4.83
C THR A 32 1.20 7.10 3.61
N ALA A 33 1.94 6.01 3.78
CA ALA A 33 2.25 5.09 2.69
C ALA A 33 1.00 4.35 2.18
N VAL A 34 0.09 3.95 3.08
CA VAL A 34 -1.22 3.36 2.73
C VAL A 34 -2.05 4.35 1.91
N GLU A 35 -2.16 5.61 2.35
CA GLU A 35 -2.91 6.64 1.62
C GLU A 35 -2.34 6.89 0.22
N ALA A 36 -1.01 6.97 0.10
CA ALA A 36 -0.33 7.13 -1.18
C ALA A 36 -0.58 5.92 -2.10
N HIS A 37 -0.56 4.70 -1.56
CA HIS A 37 -0.88 3.49 -2.31
C HIS A 37 -2.34 3.53 -2.80
N GLN A 38 -3.30 3.79 -1.90
CA GLN A 38 -4.72 3.85 -2.22
C GLN A 38 -5.02 4.88 -3.31
N LYS A 39 -4.46 6.09 -3.20
CA LYS A 39 -4.63 7.15 -4.22
C LYS A 39 -4.12 6.72 -5.59
N THR A 40 -3.04 5.95 -5.62
CA THR A 40 -2.47 5.42 -6.86
C THR A 40 -3.35 4.32 -7.43
N GLU A 41 -3.86 3.40 -6.61
CA GLU A 41 -4.79 2.35 -7.05
C GLU A 41 -6.11 2.94 -7.58
N ASP A 42 -6.64 3.98 -6.95
CA ASP A 42 -7.85 4.66 -7.43
C ASP A 42 -7.61 5.35 -8.78
N SER A 43 -6.41 5.90 -8.99
CA SER A 43 -6.01 6.47 -10.28
C SER A 43 -5.93 5.40 -11.36
N LEU A 44 -5.40 4.22 -11.03
CA LEU A 44 -5.36 3.07 -11.93
C LEU A 44 -6.77 2.59 -12.29
N LYS A 45 -7.67 2.43 -11.32
CA LYS A 45 -9.08 2.06 -11.54
C LYS A 45 -9.78 3.05 -12.49
N LYS A 46 -9.58 4.36 -12.29
CA LYS A 46 -10.13 5.40 -13.18
C LYS A 46 -9.61 5.28 -14.61
N LEU A 47 -8.34 4.93 -14.80
CA LEU A 47 -7.77 4.72 -16.14
C LEU A 47 -8.35 3.47 -16.81
N GLN A 48 -8.50 2.37 -16.07
CA GLN A 48 -9.12 1.14 -16.56
C GLN A 48 -10.58 1.37 -16.98
N GLN A 49 -11.36 2.11 -16.19
CA GLN A 49 -12.72 2.50 -16.55
C GLN A 49 -12.76 3.36 -17.83
N LYS A 50 -11.85 4.34 -17.96
CA LYS A 50 -11.73 5.15 -19.18
C LYS A 50 -11.36 4.30 -20.39
N TYR A 51 -10.47 3.32 -20.22
CA TYR A 51 -10.09 2.38 -21.27
C TYR A 51 -11.28 1.53 -21.73
N MET A 52 -12.03 0.94 -20.80
CA MET A 52 -13.23 0.15 -21.11
C MET A 52 -14.28 0.98 -21.87
N LYS A 53 -14.59 2.18 -21.38
CA LYS A 53 -15.52 3.11 -22.05
C LYS A 53 -15.04 3.49 -23.45
N ASN A 54 -13.73 3.75 -23.60
CA ASN A 54 -13.15 4.09 -24.89
C ASN A 54 -13.23 2.93 -25.89
N ASN A 55 -12.97 1.70 -25.44
CA ASN A 55 -13.13 0.50 -26.27
C ASN A 55 -14.58 0.30 -26.72
N ALA A 56 -15.54 0.39 -25.80
CA ALA A 56 -16.96 0.30 -26.14
C ALA A 56 -17.38 1.37 -27.17
N ASN A 57 -16.85 2.60 -27.04
CA ASN A 57 -17.10 3.65 -28.02
C ASN A 57 -16.48 3.34 -29.40
N ILE A 58 -15.27 2.77 -29.44
CA ILE A 58 -14.63 2.35 -30.70
C ILE A 58 -15.47 1.26 -31.37
N GLU A 59 -15.90 0.27 -30.61
CA GLU A 59 -16.74 -0.84 -31.10
C GLU A 59 -18.07 -0.31 -31.65
N SER A 60 -18.77 0.54 -30.90
CA SER A 60 -20.01 1.17 -31.35
C SER A 60 -19.83 1.98 -32.64
N LEU A 61 -18.77 2.79 -32.73
CA LEU A 61 -18.47 3.55 -33.95
C LEU A 61 -18.10 2.65 -35.13
N THR A 62 -17.49 1.49 -34.87
CA THR A 62 -17.14 0.51 -35.90
C THR A 62 -18.40 -0.14 -36.44
N ASN A 63 -19.31 -0.58 -35.56
CA ASN A 63 -20.60 -1.15 -35.96
C ASN A 63 -21.43 -0.13 -36.77
N LEU A 64 -21.44 1.14 -36.36
CA LEU A 64 -22.08 2.21 -37.12
C LEU A 64 -21.45 2.41 -38.50
N LEU A 65 -20.11 2.35 -38.60
CA LEU A 65 -19.40 2.48 -39.87
C LEU A 65 -19.75 1.37 -40.86
N ASP A 66 -19.94 0.15 -40.36
CA ASP A 66 -20.27 -1.02 -41.18
C ASP A 66 -21.69 -0.93 -41.78
N CYS A 67 -22.64 -0.36 -41.03
CA CYS A 67 -24.02 -0.15 -41.48
C CYS A 67 -24.22 1.14 -42.29
N GLU A 68 -23.31 2.11 -42.19
CA GLU A 68 -23.42 3.38 -42.89
C GLU A 68 -23.36 3.17 -44.42
N SER A 69 -24.15 3.92 -45.18
CA SER A 69 -24.16 3.86 -46.64
C SER A 69 -23.66 5.16 -47.29
N CYS A 70 -23.80 6.29 -46.59
CA CYS A 70 -23.34 7.59 -47.06
C CYS A 70 -21.81 7.71 -46.99
N PRO A 71 -21.12 7.93 -48.13
CA PRO A 71 -19.65 8.00 -48.17
C PRO A 71 -19.08 9.12 -47.28
N GLN A 72 -19.76 10.27 -47.21
CA GLN A 72 -19.32 11.40 -46.39
C GLN A 72 -19.38 11.06 -44.89
N GLN A 73 -20.46 10.39 -44.45
CA GLN A 73 -20.59 9.96 -43.06
C GLN A 73 -19.59 8.86 -42.70
N LYS A 74 -19.29 7.92 -43.62
CA LYS A 74 -18.22 6.93 -43.44
C LYS A 74 -16.88 7.58 -43.14
N GLU A 75 -16.50 8.62 -43.89
CA GLU A 75 -15.23 9.31 -43.65
C GLU A 75 -15.20 10.05 -42.30
N ILE A 76 -16.32 10.62 -41.87
CA ILE A 76 -16.46 11.21 -40.54
C ILE A 76 -16.26 10.14 -39.45
N LEU A 77 -16.96 9.00 -39.56
CA LEU A 77 -16.85 7.88 -38.62
C LEU A 77 -15.43 7.32 -38.56
N LYS A 78 -14.75 7.12 -39.71
CA LYS A 78 -13.35 6.69 -39.76
C LYS A 78 -12.44 7.68 -39.02
N LYS A 79 -12.62 8.99 -39.20
CA LYS A 79 -11.86 10.02 -38.47
C LYS A 79 -12.12 9.95 -36.96
N CYS A 80 -13.37 9.76 -36.53
CA CYS A 80 -13.73 9.58 -35.13
C CYS A 80 -13.07 8.33 -34.52
N ILE A 81 -13.13 7.18 -35.20
CA ILE A 81 -12.48 5.95 -34.77
C ILE A 81 -10.97 6.14 -34.62
N ARG A 82 -10.30 6.79 -35.59
CA ARG A 82 -8.87 7.11 -35.50
C ARG A 82 -8.54 7.95 -34.26
N LYS A 83 -9.34 9.00 -33.99
CA LYS A 83 -9.18 9.83 -32.78
C LYS A 83 -9.34 9.01 -31.50
N GLN A 84 -10.34 8.14 -31.43
CA GLN A 84 -10.55 7.28 -30.26
C GLN A 84 -9.42 6.28 -30.08
N LYS A 85 -8.91 5.66 -31.15
CA LYS A 85 -7.73 4.76 -31.10
C LYS A 85 -6.48 5.49 -30.57
N THR A 86 -6.25 6.73 -30.98
CA THR A 86 -5.17 7.55 -30.42
C THR A 86 -5.37 7.84 -28.93
N ALA A 87 -6.60 8.15 -28.51
CA ALA A 87 -6.92 8.32 -27.10
C ALA A 87 -6.67 7.03 -26.29
N ARG A 88 -7.04 5.86 -26.84
CA ARG A 88 -6.77 4.55 -26.25
C ARG A 88 -5.28 4.33 -25.98
N THR A 89 -4.42 4.60 -26.96
CA THR A 89 -2.97 4.45 -26.81
C THR A 89 -2.42 5.37 -25.71
N LYS A 90 -2.94 6.61 -25.61
CA LYS A 90 -2.57 7.53 -24.51
C LYS A 90 -3.02 7.00 -23.15
N ILE A 91 -4.23 6.44 -23.04
CA ILE A 91 -4.73 5.84 -21.80
C ILE A 91 -3.83 4.66 -21.38
N LEU A 92 -3.50 3.74 -22.30
CA LEU A 92 -2.63 2.60 -22.03
C LEU A 92 -1.22 3.03 -21.59
N LYS A 93 -0.66 4.08 -22.22
CA LYS A 93 0.63 4.64 -21.81
C LYS A 93 0.57 5.17 -20.38
N ASN A 94 -0.47 5.94 -20.05
CA ASN A 94 -0.67 6.47 -18.71
C ASN A 94 -0.89 5.35 -17.68
N GLU A 95 -1.67 4.31 -18.04
CA GLU A 95 -1.91 3.15 -17.18
C GLU A 95 -0.60 2.44 -16.83
N LYS A 96 0.29 2.25 -17.80
CA LYS A 96 1.62 1.65 -17.58
C LYS A 96 2.47 2.46 -16.60
N GLU A 97 2.46 3.80 -16.71
CA GLU A 97 3.22 4.65 -15.79
C GLU A 97 2.61 4.63 -14.38
N VAL A 98 1.27 4.73 -14.26
CA VAL A 98 0.59 4.64 -12.96
C VAL A 98 0.80 3.27 -12.31
N LEU A 99 0.84 2.18 -13.10
CA LEU A 99 1.13 0.85 -12.59
C LEU A 99 2.55 0.74 -11.99
N LYS A 100 3.55 1.39 -12.59
CA LYS A 100 4.90 1.46 -12.01
C LYS A 100 4.88 2.20 -10.68
N VAL A 101 4.16 3.32 -10.59
CA VAL A 101 4.00 4.07 -9.35
C VAL A 101 3.28 3.21 -8.30
N ALA A 102 2.23 2.49 -8.67
CA ALA A 102 1.47 1.63 -7.77
C ALA A 102 2.34 0.52 -7.17
N LYS A 103 3.22 -0.09 -7.97
CA LYS A 103 4.19 -1.08 -7.50
C LYS A 103 5.18 -0.47 -6.49
N ARG A 104 5.68 0.75 -6.76
CA ARG A 104 6.59 1.46 -5.86
C ARG A 104 5.91 1.84 -4.55
N THR A 105 4.70 2.41 -4.60
CA THR A 105 3.96 2.79 -3.39
C THR A 105 3.56 1.58 -2.57
N ARG A 106 3.24 0.45 -3.21
CA ARG A 106 3.01 -0.82 -2.50
C ARG A 106 4.26 -1.29 -1.77
N TYR A 107 5.42 -1.27 -2.43
CA TYR A 107 6.68 -1.65 -1.79
C TYR A 107 6.96 -0.78 -0.56
N VAL A 108 6.85 0.54 -0.68
CA VAL A 108 7.04 1.48 0.44
C VAL A 108 6.04 1.23 1.57
N MET A 109 4.78 0.94 1.24
CA MET A 109 3.75 0.59 2.23
C MET A 109 4.09 -0.68 3.00
N GLU A 110 4.47 -1.76 2.30
CA GLU A 110 4.84 -3.03 2.95
C GLU A 110 6.13 -2.91 3.77
N GLU A 111 7.12 -2.16 3.32
CA GLU A 111 8.35 -1.88 4.07
C GLU A 111 8.06 -1.06 5.34
N ALA A 112 7.23 -0.02 5.24
CA ALA A 112 6.80 0.77 6.38
C ALA A 112 6.00 -0.08 7.39
N LYS A 113 5.13 -0.97 6.88
CA LYS A 113 4.36 -1.92 7.70
C LYS A 113 5.28 -2.88 8.46
N ALA A 114 6.24 -3.50 7.76
CA ALA A 114 7.19 -4.45 8.37
C ALA A 114 8.05 -3.77 9.44
N THR A 115 8.51 -2.54 9.18
CA THR A 115 9.29 -1.75 10.13
C THR A 115 8.46 -1.39 11.37
N TRP A 116 7.25 -0.87 11.17
CA TRP A 116 6.34 -0.56 12.26
C TRP A 116 6.00 -1.79 13.11
N TRP A 117 5.68 -2.92 12.48
CA TRP A 117 5.35 -4.16 13.17
C TRP A 117 6.51 -4.69 14.00
N SER A 118 7.74 -4.63 13.49
CA SER A 118 8.92 -5.11 14.20
C SER A 118 9.20 -4.31 15.48
N GLU A 119 9.08 -2.98 15.42
CA GLU A 119 9.26 -2.09 16.58
C GLU A 119 8.10 -2.21 17.57
N ALA A 120 6.86 -2.35 17.08
CA ALA A 120 5.70 -2.59 17.93
C ALA A 120 5.82 -3.94 18.68
N GLN A 121 6.33 -4.97 18.00
CA GLN A 121 6.60 -6.28 18.62
C GLN A 121 7.72 -6.19 19.65
N ALA A 122 8.79 -5.44 19.39
CA ALA A 122 9.86 -5.20 20.36
C ALA A 122 9.33 -4.50 21.62
N MET A 123 8.46 -3.49 21.45
CA MET A 123 7.79 -2.81 22.57
C MET A 123 6.92 -3.77 23.39
N TRP A 124 6.14 -4.61 22.73
CA TRP A 124 5.30 -5.61 23.41
C TRP A 124 6.15 -6.63 24.18
N ASN A 125 7.21 -7.16 23.56
CA ASN A 125 8.14 -8.08 24.23
C ASN A 125 8.77 -7.43 25.47
N PHE A 126 9.20 -6.17 25.37
CA PHE A 126 9.74 -5.41 26.50
C PHE A 126 8.71 -5.27 27.63
N GLN A 127 7.46 -4.89 27.30
CA GLN A 127 6.39 -4.76 28.28
C GLN A 127 6.09 -6.08 29.00
N VAL A 128 6.05 -7.20 28.27
CA VAL A 128 5.84 -8.53 28.85
C VAL A 128 6.99 -8.92 29.77
N MET A 129 8.25 -8.67 29.36
CA MET A 129 9.41 -8.94 30.21
C MET A 129 9.36 -8.13 31.52
N CYS A 130 9.04 -6.84 31.45
CA CYS A 130 8.93 -5.97 32.62
C CYS A 130 7.78 -6.38 33.55
N ALA A 131 6.62 -6.77 32.99
CA ALA A 131 5.49 -7.25 33.77
C ALA A 131 5.79 -8.56 34.52
N ASN A 132 6.57 -9.46 33.90
CA ASN A 132 6.98 -10.72 34.52
C ASN A 132 8.10 -10.54 35.56
N ALA A 133 8.98 -9.55 35.41
CA ALA A 133 10.01 -9.24 36.39
C ALA A 133 9.43 -8.70 37.72
N GLY A 134 8.28 -8.03 37.67
CA GLY A 134 7.55 -7.55 38.86
C GLY A 134 6.79 -8.63 39.64
N ASN A 135 6.59 -9.81 39.04
CA ASN A 135 6.02 -10.99 39.69
C ASN A 135 7.18 -11.95 39.98
N GLY A 136 7.80 -11.83 41.15
CA GLY A 136 8.87 -12.74 41.56
C GLY A 136 8.47 -14.20 41.33
N ASP A 137 9.35 -14.93 40.63
CA ASP A 137 9.41 -16.38 40.44
C ASP A 137 9.14 -16.98 39.03
N ILE A 138 10.24 -17.55 38.52
CA ILE A 138 10.41 -18.78 37.74
C ILE A 138 9.98 -18.75 36.26
N TRP A 139 10.98 -18.59 35.39
CA TRP A 139 11.00 -19.29 34.10
C TRP A 139 12.27 -20.14 33.98
N GLN A 140 12.12 -21.43 34.29
CA GLN A 140 12.98 -22.46 33.72
C GLN A 140 12.68 -22.54 32.22
N SER A 141 13.65 -22.11 31.42
CA SER A 141 13.64 -22.22 29.97
C SER A 141 13.84 -23.67 29.54
N ASN A 142 12.74 -24.38 29.27
CA ASN A 142 12.76 -25.55 28.40
C ASN A 142 12.30 -25.15 27.00
N TRP A 143 13.26 -24.68 26.20
CA TRP A 143 13.11 -24.60 24.75
C TRP A 143 13.92 -25.74 24.14
N THR A 144 13.26 -26.87 23.87
CA THR A 144 13.76 -27.88 22.94
C THR A 144 13.22 -27.56 21.54
N PHE A 145 14.14 -27.48 20.59
CA PHE A 145 13.90 -27.30 19.14
C PHE A 145 13.07 -28.44 18.54
#